data_AF-A0A1F2YDG2-F1
#
_entry.id   AF-A0A1F2YDG2-F1
#
_cell.length_a   1.000
_cell.length_b   1.000
_cell.length_c   1.000
_cell.angle_alpha   90.00
_cell.angle_beta   90.00
_cell.angle_gamma   90.00
#
_symmetry.space_group_name_H-M   'P 1'
#
loop_
_entity.id
_entity.type
_entity.pdbx_description
1 polymer ?
#
loop_
_entity_poly.entity_id
_entity_poly.type
_entity_poly.pdbx_seq_one_letter_code
_entity_poly.pdbx_strand_id
1 'polypeptide(L)'
;MCPFQFLSDSETLVIAIELPEPFANDNFVVVAMTNQPDCYAVLTDKTSQTVTLTVVRRELLVDLNGVIHWIAIGDKSTSVVPNHTSEPFYEESNPENVSFAEGQ
;
A
#
# COMPACT_ATOMS: atom_id res chain seq x y z
N MET A 1 -4.21 4.96 -12.95
CA MET A 1 -5.10 6.07 -13.38
C MET A 1 -6.54 5.69 -13.10
N CYS A 2 -7.41 6.65 -12.80
CA CYS A 2 -8.82 6.39 -12.43
C CYS A 2 -9.77 7.32 -13.23
N PRO A 3 -10.70 6.79 -14.05
CA PRO A 3 -11.62 7.60 -14.82
C PRO A 3 -12.71 8.21 -13.93
N PHE A 4 -13.25 9.36 -14.34
CA PHE A 4 -14.38 10.01 -13.69
C PHE A 4 -15.31 10.71 -14.68
N GLN A 5 -16.57 10.87 -14.29
CA GLN A 5 -17.58 11.57 -15.06
C GLN A 5 -18.39 12.49 -14.15
N PHE A 6 -18.53 13.75 -14.55
CA PHE A 6 -19.50 14.67 -13.98
C PHE A 6 -20.79 14.61 -14.78
N LEU A 7 -21.90 14.44 -14.05
CA LEU A 7 -23.24 14.71 -14.55
C LEU A 7 -23.56 16.18 -14.32
N SER A 8 -24.39 16.75 -15.19
CA SER A 8 -24.62 18.19 -15.39
C SER A 8 -24.81 19.04 -14.13
N ASP A 9 -25.32 18.47 -13.03
CA ASP A 9 -25.63 19.20 -11.79
C ASP A 9 -24.70 18.91 -10.59
N SER A 10 -23.62 18.14 -10.77
CA SER A 10 -22.69 17.85 -9.66
C SER A 10 -21.45 18.75 -9.70
N GLU A 11 -21.16 19.42 -8.58
CA GLU A 11 -19.93 20.21 -8.41
C GLU A 11 -18.75 19.37 -7.89
N THR A 12 -19.06 18.27 -7.21
CA THR A 12 -18.06 17.38 -6.63
C THR A 12 -18.34 15.92 -6.96
N LEU A 13 -17.27 15.12 -6.98
CA LEU A 13 -17.35 13.68 -7.11
C LEU A 13 -16.32 13.02 -6.18
N VAL A 14 -16.77 12.07 -5.37
CA VAL A 14 -15.91 11.28 -4.48
C VAL A 14 -15.46 10.02 -5.20
N ILE A 15 -14.16 9.76 -5.17
CA ILE A 15 -13.52 8.61 -5.80
C ILE A 15 -12.65 7.89 -4.77
N ALA A 16 -12.97 6.62 -4.54
CA ALA A 16 -12.12 5.73 -3.76
C ALA A 16 -11.19 4.96 -4.71
N ILE A 17 -9.90 5.01 -4.43
CA ILE A 17 -8.86 4.30 -5.16
C ILE A 17 -8.27 3.23 -4.23
N GLU A 18 -8.37 1.97 -4.64
CA GLU A 18 -7.66 0.87 -3.98
C GLU A 18 -6.20 0.86 -4.40
N LEU A 19 -5.31 0.77 -3.42
CA LEU A 19 -3.89 0.68 -3.64
C LEU A 19 -3.51 -0.76 -3.99
N PRO A 20 -2.66 -1.00 -5.01
CA PRO A 20 -2.27 -2.36 -5.40
C PRO A 20 -1.56 -3.14 -4.31
N GLU A 21 -0.82 -2.43 -3.45
CA GLU A 21 -0.14 -2.97 -2.27
C GLU A 21 -0.44 -2.08 -1.07
N PRO A 22 -0.67 -2.66 0.13
CA PRO A 22 -0.85 -1.87 1.34
C PRO A 22 0.45 -1.20 1.79
N PHE A 23 0.36 0.07 2.21
CA PHE A 23 1.44 0.74 2.94
C PHE A 23 1.52 0.27 4.39
N ALA A 24 2.66 0.47 5.05
CA ALA A 24 2.89 0.09 6.44
C ALA A 24 1.95 0.81 7.42
N ASN A 25 1.55 2.03 7.07
CA ASN A 25 0.66 2.90 7.85
C ASN A 25 0.16 4.04 6.94
N ASP A 26 -0.66 4.93 7.48
CA ASP A 26 -1.30 6.01 6.73
C ASP A 26 -0.36 7.21 6.48
N ASN A 27 0.93 7.15 6.83
CA ASN A 27 1.87 8.27 6.67
C ASN A 27 2.48 8.39 5.25
N PHE A 28 1.93 7.70 4.26
CA PHE A 28 2.33 7.84 2.86
C PHE A 28 1.79 9.13 2.24
N VAL A 29 2.44 9.63 1.21
CA VAL A 29 2.03 10.84 0.46
C VAL A 29 1.28 10.41 -0.79
N VAL A 30 0.23 11.16 -1.15
CA VAL A 30 -0.47 11.03 -2.43
C VAL A 30 -0.42 12.36 -3.16
N VAL A 31 -0.01 12.31 -4.43
CA VAL A 31 -0.18 13.42 -5.36
C VAL A 31 -1.20 12.97 -6.41
N ALA A 32 -2.21 13.79 -6.64
CA ALA A 32 -3.24 13.52 -7.65
C ALA A 32 -3.51 14.77 -8.49
N MET A 33 -3.75 14.56 -9.78
CA MET A 33 -4.12 15.61 -10.72
C MET A 33 -5.16 15.08 -11.71
N THR A 34 -5.97 15.99 -12.26
CA THR A 34 -6.91 15.66 -13.33
C THR A 34 -6.35 16.12 -14.68
N ASN A 35 -6.82 15.55 -15.78
CA ASN A 35 -6.54 16.06 -17.13
C ASN A 35 -7.56 17.12 -17.60
N GLN A 36 -8.41 17.61 -16.70
CA GLN A 36 -9.49 18.55 -17.01
C GLN A 36 -9.15 19.92 -16.40
N PRO A 37 -9.08 20.99 -17.20
CA PRO A 37 -8.54 22.28 -16.77
C PRO A 37 -9.36 22.95 -15.66
N ASP A 38 -10.67 22.66 -15.61
CA ASP A 38 -11.59 23.21 -14.61
C ASP A 38 -11.87 22.26 -13.44
N CYS A 39 -11.07 21.20 -13.30
CA CYS A 39 -11.17 20.24 -12.22
C CYS A 39 -9.86 20.10 -11.44
N TYR A 40 -9.97 20.08 -10.11
CA TYR A 40 -8.85 19.76 -9.22
C TYR A 40 -9.21 18.58 -8.31
N ALA A 41 -8.20 17.81 -7.93
CA ALA A 41 -8.33 16.69 -7.01
C ALA A 41 -7.91 17.11 -5.60
N VAL A 42 -8.70 16.74 -4.61
CA VAL A 42 -8.44 16.98 -3.18
C VAL A 42 -8.35 15.63 -2.48
N LEU A 43 -7.27 15.39 -1.76
CA LEU A 43 -7.17 14.23 -0.86
C LEU A 43 -8.04 14.50 0.38
N THR A 44 -9.11 13.72 0.54
CA THR A 44 -10.02 13.87 1.69
C THR A 44 -9.79 12.83 2.76
N ASP A 45 -9.39 11.63 2.38
CA ASP A 45 -9.07 10.56 3.33
C ASP A 45 -8.04 9.59 2.75
N LYS A 46 -7.32 8.89 3.63
CA LYS A 46 -6.42 7.80 3.24
C LYS A 46 -6.26 6.78 4.36
N THR A 47 -6.17 5.53 3.94
CA THR A 47 -5.78 4.39 4.77
C THR A 47 -4.63 3.66 4.08
N SER A 48 -3.98 2.73 4.78
CA SER A 48 -2.94 1.86 4.22
C SER A 48 -3.33 1.16 2.91
N GLN A 49 -4.62 0.96 2.64
CA GLN A 49 -5.12 0.23 1.47
C GLN A 49 -5.91 1.10 0.49
N THR A 50 -6.42 2.25 0.93
CA THR A 50 -7.35 3.05 0.13
C THR A 50 -7.01 4.54 0.20
N VAL A 51 -7.32 5.24 -0.88
CA VAL A 51 -7.21 6.69 -0.96
C VAL A 51 -8.54 7.24 -1.42
N THR A 52 -9.09 8.22 -0.70
CA THR A 52 -10.31 8.92 -1.11
C THR A 52 -9.94 10.30 -1.62
N LEU A 53 -10.25 10.52 -2.90
CA LEU A 53 -10.09 11.79 -3.57
C LEU A 53 -11.46 12.40 -3.87
N THR A 54 -11.61 13.69 -3.65
CA THR A 54 -12.72 14.47 -4.18
C THR A 54 -12.25 15.25 -5.39
N VAL A 55 -12.88 15.02 -6.54
CA VAL A 55 -12.74 15.89 -7.70
C VAL A 55 -13.72 17.03 -7.53
N VAL A 56 -13.23 18.25 -7.58
CA VAL A 56 -14.05 19.46 -7.56
C VAL A 56 -13.97 20.13 -8.92
N ARG A 57 -15.12 20.50 -9.45
CA ARG A 57 -15.28 21.19 -10.73
C ARG A 57 -15.73 22.62 -10.48
N ARG A 58 -15.10 23.59 -11.14
CA ARG A 58 -15.38 25.03 -10.90
C ARG A 58 -16.58 25.58 -11.67
N GLU A 59 -16.86 25.07 -12.87
CA GLU A 59 -17.89 25.64 -13.76
C GLU A 59 -18.87 24.58 -14.27
N LEU A 60 -20.17 24.75 -14.02
CA LEU A 60 -21.25 23.85 -14.44
C LEU A 60 -21.66 24.10 -15.90
N LEU A 61 -20.73 23.85 -16.83
CA LEU A 61 -20.92 24.02 -18.28
C LEU A 61 -21.61 22.84 -19.02
N VAL A 62 -21.15 21.58 -18.91
CA VAL A 62 -21.72 20.37 -19.56
C VAL A 62 -21.34 19.11 -18.78
N ASP A 63 -21.90 17.93 -19.10
CA ASP A 63 -21.29 16.64 -18.73
C ASP A 63 -19.80 16.61 -19.15
N LEU A 64 -18.94 16.12 -18.25
CA LEU A 64 -17.49 16.17 -18.43
C LEU A 64 -16.88 14.82 -18.03
N ASN A 65 -16.02 14.29 -18.90
CA ASN A 65 -15.31 13.02 -18.68
C ASN A 65 -13.82 13.29 -18.53
N GLY A 66 -13.21 12.73 -17.49
CA GLY A 66 -11.79 12.95 -17.21
C GLY A 66 -11.11 11.75 -16.58
N VAL A 67 -9.84 11.93 -16.28
CA VAL A 67 -8.99 10.92 -15.65
C VAL A 67 -8.17 11.56 -14.54
N ILE A 68 -8.14 10.90 -13.38
CA ILE A 68 -7.19 11.18 -12.31
C ILE A 68 -5.90 10.39 -12.56
N HIS A 69 -4.80 11.13 -12.66
CA HIS A 69 -3.45 10.61 -12.54
C HIS A 69 -3.00 10.77 -11.10
N TRP A 70 -2.41 9.74 -10.52
CA TRP A 70 -2.02 9.75 -9.13
C TRP A 70 -0.74 8.94 -8.91
N ILE A 71 0.00 9.33 -7.87
CA ILE A 71 1.19 8.65 -7.38
C ILE A 71 1.08 8.60 -5.86
N ALA A 72 1.30 7.42 -5.27
CA ALA A 72 1.39 7.22 -3.84
C ALA A 72 2.80 6.78 -3.47
N ILE A 73 3.39 7.38 -2.42
CA ILE A 73 4.77 7.13 -1.99
C ILE A 73 4.80 6.98 -0.48
N GLY A 74 5.31 5.85 0.01
CA GLY A 74 5.46 5.56 1.44
C GLY A 74 6.10 4.20 1.68
N ASP A 75 6.24 3.83 2.96
CA ASP A 75 6.86 2.57 3.36
C ASP A 75 5.93 1.38 3.09
N LYS A 76 6.50 0.30 2.57
CA LYS A 76 5.76 -0.95 2.33
C LYS A 76 5.38 -1.62 3.64
N SER A 77 4.20 -2.25 3.68
CA SER A 77 3.84 -3.13 4.79
C SER A 77 4.81 -4.32 4.83
N THR A 78 5.81 -4.26 5.70
CA THR A 78 6.68 -5.40 5.95
C THR A 78 5.87 -6.43 6.71
N SER A 79 5.46 -7.50 6.03
CA SER A 79 5.01 -8.70 6.73
C SER A 79 6.20 -9.21 7.54
N VAL A 80 6.21 -8.93 8.85
CA VAL A 80 7.15 -9.59 9.76
C VAL A 80 6.76 -11.05 9.74
N VAL A 81 7.46 -11.85 8.94
CA VAL A 81 7.43 -13.31 9.11
C VAL A 81 8.11 -13.54 10.45
N PRO A 82 7.41 -14.05 11.49
CA PRO A 82 8.09 -14.41 12.72
C PRO A 82 9.12 -15.48 12.36
N ASN A 83 10.40 -15.14 12.47
CA ASN A 83 11.50 -16.08 12.24
C ASN A 83 11.24 -17.33 13.09
N HIS A 84 11.15 -18.47 12.42
CA HIS A 84 11.03 -19.77 13.06
C HIS A 84 12.17 -19.98 14.08
N THR A 85 11.74 -20.31 15.29
CA THR A 85 12.42 -21.03 16.37
C THR A 85 13.90 -21.33 16.17
N SER A 86 14.75 -20.62 16.91
CA SER A 86 16.06 -21.13 17.29
C SER A 86 15.88 -22.29 18.27
N GLU A 87 15.65 -23.51 17.76
CA GLU A 87 15.85 -24.72 18.55
C GLU A 87 17.37 -24.90 18.74
N PRO A 88 17.86 -25.09 19.98
CA PRO A 88 19.26 -25.43 20.19
C PRO A 88 19.52 -26.81 19.58
N PHE A 89 20.51 -26.86 18.68
CA PHE A 89 21.03 -28.10 18.12
C PHE A 89 21.65 -28.91 19.26
N TYR A 90 20.96 -29.95 19.73
CA TYR A 90 21.57 -30.95 20.60
C TYR A 90 22.48 -31.82 19.74
N GLU A 91 23.79 -31.61 19.85
CA GLU A 91 24.80 -32.52 19.31
C GLU A 91 24.67 -33.84 20.10
N GLU A 92 24.08 -34.86 19.48
CA GLU A 92 24.07 -36.22 20.03
C GLU A 92 25.53 -36.71 20.11
N SER A 93 26.08 -36.70 21.32
CA SER A 93 27.39 -37.26 21.62
C SER A 93 27.38 -38.75 21.25
N ASN A 94 28.01 -39.10 20.13
CA ASN A 94 28.17 -40.46 19.64
C ASN A 94 29.02 -41.30 20.61
N PRO A 95 28.49 -42.34 21.28
CA PRO A 95 29.25 -43.12 22.26
C PRO A 95 30.21 -44.16 21.64
N GLU A 96 30.35 -44.25 20.31
CA GLU A 96 31.14 -45.33 19.67
C GLU A 96 32.67 -45.14 19.64
N ASN A 97 33.22 -44.07 20.22
CA ASN A 97 34.68 -43.89 20.31
C ASN A 97 35.24 -44.08 21.74
N VAL A 98 34.79 -45.11 22.46
CA VAL A 98 35.55 -45.61 23.61
C VAL A 98 36.69 -46.49 23.08
N SER A 99 37.82 -45.86 22.78
CA SER A 99 39.07 -46.56 22.49
C SER A 99 39.50 -47.34 23.73
N PHE A 100 39.58 -48.66 23.60
CA PHE A 100 40.31 -49.51 24.53
C PHE A 100 41.76 -49.06 24.56
N ALA A 101 42.23 -48.64 25.74
CA ALA A 101 43.66 -48.56 26.04
C ALA A 101 43.96 -49.63 27.09
N GLU A 102 44.70 -50.65 26.66
CA GLU A 102 45.28 -51.68 27.51
C GLU A 102 46.34 -51.10 28.47
N GLY A 103 46.43 -51.69 29.66
CA GLY A 103 47.70 -52.01 30.31
C GLY A 103 48.31 -50.99 31.29
N GLN A 104 48.14 -51.25 32.60
CA GLN A 104 49.24 -51.70 33.48
C GLN A 104 48.71 -52.27 34.80
#